data_AF-A0A0K3CBZ0-F1
#
_entry.id   AF-A0A0K3CBZ0-F1
#
_cell.length_a   1.000
_cell.length_b   1.000
_cell.length_c   1.000
_cell.angle_alpha   90.00
_cell.angle_beta   90.00
_cell.angle_gamma   90.00
#
_symmetry.space_group_name_H-M   'P 1'
#
loop_
_entity.id
_entity.type
_entity.pdbx_description
1 polymer ?
#
loop_
_entity_poly.entity_id
_entity_poly.type
_entity_poly.pdbx_seq_one_letter_code
_entity_poly.pdbx_strand_id
1 'polypeptide(L)'
;MVAPAAQNAANPAPTPFEHKLVKFDLEGHFHYTFTVDLELDLTDPKLDKKFDLKDVPIVGKWQCGFRSCDDGSIRVQLWHSFLPAGIWGARSTVLLEVFYFKGVEAERLNSFKWERSPQPALNPKSSRSFSHFYTTIKPEMLTSAAKALKDDLKVHRAYRVTFSIDSGGAEPPKTLLNRLPALELSTPYKGVCLFFPQHEADLWADSSFLTRSSPYFKTLLASEFAEVVTVPSKRARTRRGSSIDIVIVDDDWKDSDDSDDETDELYFKAHSPSQHERDELQRSYKEIKITKTAFTTYRAVLAYLRTGHIAFAPLSSTFSADADAAAPTRASRIKAAVSSDPSLPYPVSPKSTFRLAHLLELGELQHLCLANLSSQLTINCAPYELFSDTSVCYDAWRKIVLDFVVDNCDAVTASDGWNEMMAKLKRNEIEGATPIMVELFERKVLKTDCRILHALLVQPSSTHHFSQFDSAYLAFSSAG
;
A
#
# COMPACT_ATOMS: atom_id res chain seq x y z
N MET A 1 -38.57 50.95 39.45
CA MET A 1 -38.02 50.14 38.34
C MET A 1 -36.51 50.11 38.51
N VAL A 2 -35.92 48.92 38.65
CA VAL A 2 -34.46 48.75 38.83
C VAL A 2 -34.00 47.79 37.74
N ALA A 3 -33.03 48.21 36.93
CA ALA A 3 -32.46 47.38 35.88
C ALA A 3 -31.46 46.37 36.48
N PRO A 4 -31.42 45.11 36.01
CA PRO A 4 -30.43 44.14 36.47
C PRO A 4 -29.06 44.43 35.86
N ALA A 5 -28.00 44.26 36.66
CA ALA A 5 -26.62 44.41 36.19
C ALA A 5 -26.22 43.26 35.26
N ALA A 6 -25.62 43.58 34.11
CA ALA A 6 -25.01 42.57 33.25
C ALA A 6 -23.76 41.99 33.92
N GLN A 7 -23.76 40.68 34.15
CA GLN A 7 -22.55 39.96 34.56
C GLN A 7 -21.62 39.83 33.35
N ASN A 8 -20.38 40.32 33.48
CA ASN A 8 -19.33 40.06 32.50
C ASN A 8 -19.04 38.55 32.47
N ALA A 9 -19.50 37.86 31.42
CA ALA A 9 -19.05 36.52 31.12
C ALA A 9 -17.54 36.57 30.82
N ALA A 10 -16.74 35.90 31.64
CA ALA A 10 -15.33 35.72 31.34
C ALA A 10 -15.19 34.95 30.02
N ASN A 11 -14.27 35.38 29.14
CA ASN A 11 -13.97 34.63 27.92
C ASN A 11 -13.61 33.18 28.29
N PRO A 12 -14.15 32.17 27.59
CA PRO A 12 -13.73 30.79 27.79
C PRO A 12 -12.22 30.71 27.53
N ALA A 13 -11.50 30.03 28.43
CA ALA A 13 -10.09 29.74 28.21
C ALA A 13 -9.94 28.93 26.90
N PRO A 14 -8.92 29.20 26.07
CA PRO A 14 -8.70 28.43 24.85
C PRO A 14 -8.56 26.95 25.20
N THR A 15 -9.30 26.10 24.48
CA THR A 15 -9.24 24.64 24.62
C THR A 15 -7.81 24.16 24.42
N PRO A 16 -7.27 23.28 25.28
CA PRO A 16 -5.97 22.66 25.05
C PRO A 16 -5.99 21.89 23.73
N PHE A 17 -5.14 22.27 22.78
CA PHE A 17 -5.04 21.56 21.50
C PHE A 17 -4.39 20.18 21.69
N GLU A 18 -5.06 19.13 21.22
CA GLU A 18 -4.51 17.77 21.26
C GLU A 18 -3.44 17.59 20.17
N HIS A 19 -2.20 17.32 20.59
CA HIS A 19 -1.11 16.97 19.66
C HIS A 19 -1.45 15.68 18.90
N LYS A 20 -1.40 15.72 17.57
CA LYS A 20 -1.82 14.62 16.71
C LYS A 20 -0.72 14.29 15.69
N LEU A 21 -0.54 12.99 15.41
CA LEU A 21 0.22 12.55 14.23
C LEU A 21 -0.52 13.09 12.98
N VAL A 22 0.10 14.00 12.24
CA VAL A 22 -0.61 14.76 11.19
C VAL A 22 -0.62 14.02 9.85
N LYS A 23 0.49 13.37 9.51
CA LYS A 23 0.60 12.58 8.28
C LYS A 23 1.56 11.39 8.48
N PHE A 24 1.14 10.22 8.02
CA PHE A 24 2.02 9.11 7.69
C PHE A 24 2.03 8.96 6.16
N ASP A 25 3.19 8.65 5.60
CA ASP A 25 3.38 8.44 4.16
C ASP A 25 4.29 7.23 3.92
N LEU A 26 3.97 6.44 2.91
CA LEU A 26 4.71 5.24 2.53
C LEU A 26 5.05 5.32 1.05
N GLU A 27 6.21 5.90 0.73
CA GLU A 27 6.69 6.01 -0.65
C GLU A 27 7.37 4.70 -1.06
N GLY A 28 6.56 3.66 -1.29
CA GLY A 28 7.00 2.32 -1.66
C GLY A 28 7.54 1.48 -0.49
N HIS A 29 7.99 0.27 -0.82
CA HIS A 29 8.21 -0.84 0.13
C HIS A 29 9.25 -0.62 1.25
N PHE A 30 10.07 0.43 1.14
CA PHE A 30 11.27 0.62 1.96
C PHE A 30 11.43 2.03 2.53
N HIS A 31 10.57 2.99 2.17
CA HIS A 31 10.65 4.38 2.62
C HIS A 31 9.43 4.74 3.49
N TYR A 32 9.62 4.76 4.81
CA TYR A 32 8.58 5.10 5.77
C TYR A 32 8.80 6.53 6.25
N THR A 33 7.80 7.39 6.08
CA THR A 33 7.84 8.77 6.58
C THR A 33 6.67 9.05 7.50
N PHE A 34 6.93 9.71 8.64
CA PHE A 34 5.87 10.27 9.46
C PHE A 34 6.18 11.69 9.93
N THR A 35 5.11 12.46 10.08
CA THR A 35 5.14 13.89 10.37
C THR A 35 4.30 14.19 11.61
N VAL A 36 4.92 14.85 12.59
CA VAL A 36 4.31 15.27 13.85
C VAL A 36 4.31 16.78 13.92
N ASP A 37 3.14 17.41 13.96
CA ASP A 37 3.02 18.85 14.21
C ASP A 37 2.78 19.09 15.70
N LEU A 38 3.44 20.11 16.21
CA LEU A 38 3.61 20.35 17.64
C LEU A 38 3.47 21.83 17.94
N GLU A 39 2.71 22.14 18.97
CA GLU A 39 2.57 23.49 19.51
C GLU A 39 3.35 23.59 20.82
N LEU A 40 4.50 24.25 20.83
CA LEU A 40 5.49 24.24 21.92
C LEU A 40 6.14 25.61 22.11
N ASP A 41 6.47 25.98 23.34
CA ASP A 41 7.42 27.08 23.57
C ASP A 41 8.85 26.53 23.56
N LEU A 42 9.54 26.65 22.42
CA LEU A 42 10.95 26.28 22.32
C LEU A 42 11.89 27.28 23.02
N THR A 43 11.41 28.42 23.50
CA THR A 43 12.22 29.35 24.30
C THR A 43 12.15 29.08 25.80
N ASP A 44 11.29 28.16 26.27
CA ASP A 44 11.19 27.81 27.68
C ASP A 44 12.48 27.11 28.17
N PRO A 45 13.27 27.72 29.06
CA PRO A 45 14.49 27.11 29.58
C PRO A 45 14.22 25.84 30.40
N LYS A 46 12.96 25.59 30.81
CA LYS A 46 12.51 24.41 31.55
C LYS A 46 11.75 23.40 30.68
N LEU A 47 11.80 23.53 29.35
CA LEU A 47 11.15 22.62 28.43
C LEU A 47 11.62 21.18 28.66
N ASP A 48 10.73 20.32 29.15
CA ASP A 48 10.87 18.85 29.13
C ASP A 48 9.48 18.27 28.82
N LYS A 49 9.24 18.00 27.53
CA LYS A 49 7.93 17.57 27.01
C LYS A 49 8.08 16.29 26.23
N LYS A 50 7.07 15.41 26.32
CA LYS A 50 7.06 14.10 25.68
C LYS A 50 5.64 13.69 25.31
N PHE A 51 5.51 13.11 24.12
CA PHE A 51 4.25 12.81 23.44
C PHE A 51 4.27 11.37 22.92
N ASP A 52 3.21 10.61 23.17
CA ASP A 52 3.05 9.24 22.63
C ASP A 52 2.52 9.30 21.20
N LEU A 53 3.19 8.59 20.28
CA LEU A 53 2.79 8.49 18.88
C LEU A 53 2.10 7.13 18.66
N LYS A 54 0.79 7.08 18.93
CA LYS A 54 0.01 5.82 19.01
C LYS A 54 -0.25 5.15 17.67
N ASP A 55 -0.20 5.90 16.57
CA ASP A 55 -0.59 5.46 15.22
C ASP A 55 0.60 5.33 14.25
N VAL A 56 1.84 5.22 14.76
CA VAL A 56 3.02 4.95 13.91
C VAL A 56 3.01 3.47 13.49
N PRO A 57 2.92 3.14 12.18
CA PRO A 57 2.71 1.76 11.74
C PRO A 57 3.98 0.89 11.75
N ILE A 58 5.17 1.50 11.87
CA ILE A 58 6.44 0.76 12.00
C ILE A 58 6.66 0.27 13.44
N VAL A 59 7.18 -0.96 13.57
CA VAL A 59 7.37 -1.64 14.86
C VAL A 59 8.13 -0.79 15.87
N GLY A 60 7.57 -0.63 17.07
CA GLY A 60 8.11 0.18 18.16
C GLY A 60 7.01 0.73 19.07
N LYS A 61 7.39 1.22 20.25
CA LYS A 61 6.55 2.17 21.02
C LYS A 61 7.11 3.55 20.80
N TRP A 62 6.45 4.32 19.93
CA TRP A 62 6.97 5.57 19.43
C TRP A 62 6.58 6.75 20.32
N GLN A 63 7.55 7.60 20.64
CA GLN A 63 7.35 8.80 21.44
C GLN A 63 8.24 9.91 20.88
N CYS A 64 7.73 11.13 20.75
CA CYS A 64 8.52 12.32 20.42
C CYS A 64 8.68 13.19 21.68
N GLY A 65 9.78 13.93 21.81
CA GLY A 65 9.96 14.84 22.93
C GLY A 65 11.08 15.84 22.75
N PHE A 66 11.00 16.89 23.56
CA PHE A 66 11.81 18.10 23.48
C PHE A 66 12.32 18.41 24.87
N ARG A 67 13.64 18.63 24.98
CA ARG A 67 14.32 18.92 26.24
C ARG A 67 15.32 20.06 26.10
N SER A 68 15.15 21.12 26.89
CA SER A 68 16.15 22.17 27.12
C SER A 68 17.42 21.57 27.74
N CYS A 69 18.58 21.99 27.24
CA CYS A 69 19.90 21.61 27.74
C CYS A 69 20.59 22.83 28.40
N ASP A 70 21.57 22.58 29.27
CA ASP A 70 22.25 23.61 30.06
C ASP A 70 22.99 24.67 29.20
N ASP A 71 23.31 24.33 27.94
CA ASP A 71 23.91 25.23 26.95
C ASP A 71 22.88 26.09 26.19
N GLY A 72 21.61 26.03 26.58
CA GLY A 72 20.48 26.69 25.91
C GLY A 72 20.03 26.00 24.62
N SER A 73 20.65 24.88 24.23
CA SER A 73 20.20 24.09 23.08
C SER A 73 19.00 23.21 23.45
N ILE A 74 18.25 22.76 22.45
CA ILE A 74 17.07 21.92 22.62
C ILE A 74 17.34 20.58 21.96
N ARG A 75 17.32 19.51 22.76
CA ARG A 75 17.39 18.16 22.25
C ARG A 75 15.99 17.70 21.84
N VAL A 76 15.85 17.39 20.55
CA VAL A 76 14.66 16.74 20.00
C VAL A 76 14.95 15.25 19.93
N GLN A 77 14.12 14.44 20.59
CA GLN A 77 14.30 13.00 20.72
C GLN A 77 13.08 12.25 20.19
N LEU A 78 13.35 11.12 19.55
CA LEU A 78 12.34 10.23 19.00
C LEU A 78 12.63 8.81 19.46
N TRP A 79 11.93 8.36 20.51
CA TRP A 79 12.05 7.02 21.06
C TRP A 79 11.19 6.03 20.29
N HIS A 80 11.66 4.79 20.17
CA HIS A 80 10.96 3.68 19.52
C HIS A 80 10.97 2.39 20.36
N SER A 81 11.39 2.48 21.63
CA SER A 81 11.68 1.38 22.56
C SER A 81 12.83 0.44 22.14
N PHE A 82 13.16 -0.56 22.96
CA PHE A 82 14.21 -1.52 22.64
C PHE A 82 13.71 -2.53 21.59
N LEU A 83 14.32 -2.51 20.41
CA LEU A 83 14.01 -3.40 19.29
C LEU A 83 15.27 -4.17 18.87
N PRO A 84 15.18 -5.37 18.27
CA PRO A 84 16.32 -6.05 17.68
C PRO A 84 17.11 -5.14 16.71
N ALA A 85 18.43 -5.21 16.75
CA ALA A 85 19.26 -4.40 15.87
C ALA A 85 19.07 -4.80 14.40
N GLY A 86 18.98 -3.82 13.50
CA GLY A 86 18.73 -4.06 12.07
C GLY A 86 17.31 -4.53 11.72
N ILE A 87 16.33 -4.41 12.62
CA ILE A 87 14.92 -4.81 12.35
C ILE A 87 14.29 -4.06 11.17
N TRP A 88 14.76 -2.84 10.86
CA TRP A 88 14.31 -2.06 9.70
C TRP A 88 15.22 -2.19 8.48
N GLY A 89 16.06 -3.22 8.43
CA GLY A 89 17.04 -3.49 7.38
C GLY A 89 18.48 -3.38 7.85
N ALA A 90 19.37 -4.05 7.11
CA ALA A 90 20.83 -4.06 7.38
C ALA A 90 21.58 -2.88 6.73
N ARG A 91 20.90 -2.09 5.89
CA ARG A 91 21.46 -1.05 5.03
C ARG A 91 20.54 0.18 4.96
N SER A 92 19.95 0.53 6.09
CA SER A 92 18.95 1.58 6.21
C SER A 92 19.61 2.93 6.48
N THR A 93 19.08 3.99 5.89
CA THR A 93 19.39 5.37 6.24
C THR A 93 18.19 5.95 7.00
N VAL A 94 18.47 6.76 8.01
CA VAL A 94 17.43 7.44 8.81
C VAL A 94 17.67 8.93 8.73
N LEU A 95 16.60 9.70 8.62
CA LEU A 95 16.62 11.15 8.55
C LEU A 95 15.61 11.69 9.58
N LEU A 96 16.08 12.61 10.42
CA LEU A 96 15.25 13.35 11.38
C LEU A 96 15.40 14.84 11.08
N GLU A 97 14.30 15.47 10.71
CA GLU A 97 14.24 16.90 10.40
C GLU A 97 13.28 17.62 11.32
N VAL A 98 13.62 18.85 11.67
CA VAL A 98 12.75 19.72 12.48
C VAL A 98 12.61 21.07 11.79
N PHE A 99 11.37 21.53 11.69
CA PHE A 99 10.98 22.73 10.96
C PHE A 99 10.22 23.69 11.87
N TYR A 100 10.44 24.98 11.62
CA TYR A 100 9.67 26.11 12.12
C TYR A 100 8.61 26.45 11.07
N PHE A 101 7.34 26.58 11.47
CA PHE A 101 6.23 26.86 10.54
C PHE A 101 5.59 28.23 10.80
N LYS A 102 5.28 28.99 9.74
CA LYS A 102 4.48 30.21 9.84
C LYS A 102 3.42 30.24 8.74
N GLY A 103 2.20 29.85 9.10
CA GLY A 103 1.12 29.67 8.13
C GLY A 103 1.47 28.58 7.11
N VAL A 104 1.72 28.98 5.86
CA VAL A 104 2.15 28.07 4.78
C VAL A 104 3.67 28.04 4.55
N GLU A 105 4.42 28.97 5.15
CA GLU A 105 5.88 29.05 5.03
C GLU A 105 6.56 28.17 6.09
N ALA A 106 7.70 27.59 5.75
CA ALA A 106 8.46 26.71 6.65
C ALA A 106 9.96 26.89 6.50
N GLU A 107 10.67 26.95 7.62
CA GLU A 107 12.13 27.03 7.69
C GLU A 107 12.70 25.82 8.44
N ARG A 108 13.77 25.21 7.92
CA ARG A 108 14.35 24.00 8.52
C ARG A 108 15.34 24.37 9.62
N LEU A 109 14.97 24.09 10.87
CA LEU A 109 15.81 24.36 12.05
C LEU A 109 17.03 23.43 12.09
N ASN A 110 16.83 22.13 11.87
CA ASN A 110 17.94 21.18 11.77
C ASN A 110 17.52 19.92 10.98
N SER A 111 18.52 19.20 10.47
CA SER A 111 18.41 17.94 9.76
C SER A 111 19.56 17.04 10.20
N PHE A 112 19.27 15.84 10.71
CA PHE A 112 20.29 14.86 11.06
C PHE A 112 20.04 13.55 10.31
N LYS A 113 21.07 13.07 9.61
CA LYS A 113 21.04 11.84 8.82
C LYS A 113 21.98 10.80 9.43
N TRP A 114 21.44 9.63 9.76
CA TRP A 114 22.25 8.45 10.08
C TRP A 114 22.61 7.73 8.79
N GLU A 115 23.91 7.48 8.62
CA GLU A 115 24.46 6.80 7.46
C GLU A 115 24.01 5.33 7.35
N ARG A 116 24.19 4.78 6.15
CA ARG A 116 23.65 3.49 5.72
C ARG A 116 24.15 2.33 6.58
N SER A 117 23.30 1.83 7.48
CA SER A 117 23.69 0.88 8.53
C SER A 117 22.49 0.05 9.01
N PRO A 118 22.69 -1.02 9.80
CA PRO A 118 21.59 -1.73 10.44
C PRO A 118 20.88 -0.82 11.46
N GLN A 119 19.56 -0.63 11.33
CA GLN A 119 18.78 0.23 12.21
C GLN A 119 17.68 -0.52 12.99
N PRO A 120 17.53 -0.30 14.31
CA PRO A 120 18.42 0.48 15.18
C PRO A 120 19.82 -0.13 15.24
N ALA A 121 20.86 0.70 15.31
CA ALA A 121 22.23 0.22 15.46
C ALA A 121 22.47 -0.40 16.85
N LEU A 122 23.47 -1.28 16.96
CA LEU A 122 23.97 -1.76 18.25
C LEU A 122 24.78 -0.66 18.95
N ASN A 123 24.54 -0.46 20.24
CA ASN A 123 25.38 0.36 21.10
C ASN A 123 26.64 -0.45 21.48
N PRO A 124 27.84 -0.02 21.08
CA PRO A 124 29.08 -0.78 21.28
C PRO A 124 29.49 -0.92 22.76
N LYS A 125 28.91 -0.12 23.67
CA LYS A 125 29.22 -0.17 25.11
C LYS A 125 28.32 -1.09 25.92
N SER A 126 27.09 -1.36 25.45
CA SER A 126 26.08 -2.12 26.20
C SER A 126 25.61 -3.38 25.49
N SER A 127 26.04 -3.61 24.25
CA SER A 127 25.60 -4.71 23.36
C SER A 127 24.07 -4.78 23.15
N ARG A 128 23.35 -3.71 23.50
CA ARG A 128 21.92 -3.52 23.23
C ARG A 128 21.76 -2.57 22.06
N SER A 129 20.66 -2.65 21.33
CA SER A 129 20.28 -1.65 20.35
C SER A 129 20.10 -0.26 20.97
N PHE A 130 20.32 0.78 20.19
CA PHE A 130 19.78 2.10 20.50
C PHE A 130 18.25 2.04 20.53
N SER A 131 17.63 2.90 21.34
CA SER A 131 16.18 2.94 21.59
C SER A 131 15.52 4.25 21.16
N HIS A 132 16.31 5.16 20.59
CA HIS A 132 15.88 6.48 20.13
C HIS A 132 16.87 7.10 19.13
N PHE A 133 16.32 7.97 18.30
CA PHE A 133 17.06 8.95 17.50
C PHE A 133 17.02 10.32 18.21
N TYR A 134 17.97 11.20 17.90
CA TYR A 134 17.92 12.57 18.40
C TYR A 134 18.65 13.55 17.48
N THR A 135 18.25 14.82 17.53
CA THR A 135 18.98 15.96 16.99
C THR A 135 18.96 17.11 18.00
N THR A 136 19.74 18.15 17.76
CA THR A 136 19.85 19.31 18.65
C THR A 136 19.58 20.59 17.87
N ILE A 137 18.60 21.39 18.30
CA ILE A 137 18.36 22.73 17.80
C ILE A 137 19.15 23.70 18.67
N LYS A 138 19.96 24.55 18.06
CA LYS A 138 20.72 25.58 18.79
C LYS A 138 19.97 26.93 18.79
N PRO A 139 20.21 27.82 19.77
CA PRO A 139 19.54 29.14 19.82
C PRO A 139 19.69 29.98 18.54
N GLU A 140 20.84 29.91 17.86
CA GLU A 140 21.07 30.62 16.60
C GLU A 140 20.20 30.10 15.45
N MET A 141 19.80 28.82 15.45
CA MET A 141 18.92 28.24 14.43
C MET A 141 17.50 28.79 14.57
N LEU A 142 16.96 28.84 15.79
CA LEU A 142 15.66 29.43 16.10
C LEU A 142 15.63 30.93 15.75
N THR A 143 16.68 31.66 16.12
CA THR A 143 16.81 33.10 15.83
C THR A 143 16.88 33.35 14.33
N SER A 144 17.56 32.48 13.57
CA SER A 144 17.68 32.60 12.11
C SER A 144 16.36 32.30 11.40
N ALA A 145 15.64 31.24 11.79
CA ALA A 145 14.34 30.88 11.21
C ALA A 145 13.27 31.95 11.50
N ALA A 146 13.18 32.43 12.75
CA ALA A 146 12.28 33.53 13.10
C ALA A 146 12.60 34.81 12.29
N LYS A 147 13.87 35.13 12.07
CA LYS A 147 14.28 36.26 11.22
C LYS A 147 13.89 36.07 9.76
N ALA A 148 14.06 34.86 9.21
CA ALA A 148 13.72 34.54 7.82
C ALA A 148 12.21 34.70 7.56
N LEU A 149 11.37 34.13 8.44
CA LEU A 149 9.90 34.20 8.38
C LEU A 149 9.32 35.48 9.01
N LYS A 150 10.17 36.47 9.35
CA LYS A 150 9.80 37.76 9.96
C LYS A 150 8.84 37.60 11.15
N ASP A 151 9.18 36.69 12.06
CA ASP A 151 8.32 36.24 13.15
C ASP A 151 8.89 36.56 14.53
N ASP A 152 8.00 36.64 15.53
CA ASP A 152 8.42 36.84 16.93
C ASP A 152 8.52 35.50 17.65
N LEU A 153 9.76 35.06 17.84
CA LEU A 153 10.12 33.84 18.55
C LEU A 153 9.49 33.72 19.96
N LYS A 154 9.17 34.85 20.63
CA LYS A 154 8.53 34.83 21.96
C LYS A 154 7.10 34.31 21.94
N VAL A 155 6.35 34.59 20.89
CA VAL A 155 4.95 34.16 20.72
C VAL A 155 4.82 32.95 19.81
N HIS A 156 5.86 32.63 19.04
CA HIS A 156 5.80 31.52 18.09
C HIS A 156 5.72 30.14 18.75
N ARG A 157 4.80 29.29 18.30
CA ARG A 157 4.58 27.95 18.87
C ARG A 157 4.54 26.79 17.87
N ALA A 158 4.40 27.01 16.56
CA ALA A 158 4.18 25.91 15.60
C ALA A 158 5.48 25.31 15.03
N TYR A 159 5.69 24.02 15.27
CA TYR A 159 6.85 23.26 14.80
C TYR A 159 6.41 21.92 14.20
N ARG A 160 7.23 21.39 13.29
CA ARG A 160 7.02 20.08 12.66
C ARG A 160 8.27 19.23 12.81
N VAL A 161 8.08 17.98 13.21
CA VAL A 161 9.13 16.95 13.18
C VAL A 161 8.79 15.97 12.08
N THR A 162 9.70 15.80 11.13
CA THR A 162 9.61 14.77 10.08
C THR A 162 10.66 13.71 10.37
N PHE A 163 10.22 12.45 10.43
CA PHE A 163 11.10 11.30 10.50
C PHE A 163 10.92 10.47 9.25
N SER A 164 12.01 10.13 8.57
CA SER A 164 11.99 9.15 7.50
C SER A 164 13.07 8.08 7.66
N ILE A 165 12.74 6.85 7.25
CA ILE A 165 13.66 5.73 7.21
C ILE A 165 13.55 5.04 5.85
N ASP A 166 14.67 4.98 5.15
CA ASP A 166 14.83 4.32 3.86
C ASP A 166 15.73 3.08 4.04
N SER A 167 15.16 1.88 3.90
CA SER A 167 15.92 0.61 3.94
C SER A 167 16.83 0.41 2.71
N GLY A 168 16.83 1.34 1.77
CA GLY A 168 17.79 1.49 0.68
C GLY A 168 17.57 0.54 -0.49
N GLY A 169 16.31 0.16 -0.75
CA GLY A 169 15.91 -0.74 -1.84
C GLY A 169 16.52 -2.15 -1.78
N ALA A 170 17.16 -2.52 -0.66
CA ALA A 170 17.59 -3.89 -0.45
C ALA A 170 16.34 -4.75 -0.22
N GLU A 171 16.29 -5.92 -0.88
CA GLU A 171 15.32 -6.98 -0.58
C GLU A 171 15.10 -7.10 0.94
N PRO A 172 13.86 -7.39 1.42
CA PRO A 172 13.63 -7.60 2.83
C PRO A 172 14.68 -8.60 3.32
N PRO A 173 15.32 -8.37 4.49
CA PRO A 173 16.51 -9.14 4.87
C PRO A 173 16.25 -10.62 4.62
N LYS A 174 17.06 -11.31 3.81
CA LYS A 174 16.74 -12.70 3.42
C LYS A 174 16.45 -13.57 4.64
N THR A 175 17.13 -13.31 5.76
CA THR A 175 16.83 -13.86 7.09
C THR A 175 15.38 -13.74 7.59
N LEU A 176 14.59 -12.76 7.17
CA LEU A 176 13.20 -12.54 7.53
C LEU A 176 12.23 -13.17 6.51
N LEU A 177 12.54 -13.12 5.21
CA LEU A 177 11.85 -13.92 4.17
C LEU A 177 12.01 -15.42 4.44
N ASN A 178 13.22 -15.91 4.65
CA ASN A 178 13.53 -17.30 5.00
C ASN A 178 12.84 -17.76 6.31
N ARG A 179 12.43 -16.82 7.19
CA ARG A 179 11.71 -17.12 8.43
C ARG A 179 10.20 -16.99 8.32
N LEU A 180 9.65 -16.41 7.24
CA LEU A 180 8.22 -16.23 7.05
C LEU A 180 7.42 -17.54 6.99
N PRO A 181 7.86 -18.58 6.25
CA PRO A 181 7.19 -19.88 6.27
C PRO A 181 7.07 -20.45 7.69
N ALA A 182 8.16 -20.41 8.46
CA ALA A 182 8.15 -20.86 9.85
C ALA A 182 7.31 -19.94 10.76
N LEU A 183 7.36 -18.62 10.54
CA LEU A 183 6.57 -17.66 11.30
C LEU A 183 5.09 -17.93 11.10
N GLU A 184 4.57 -17.91 9.88
CA GLU A 184 3.13 -17.96 9.56
C GLU A 184 2.44 -19.24 10.02
N LEU A 185 3.12 -20.38 9.88
CA LEU A 185 2.56 -21.70 10.22
C LEU A 185 2.73 -22.06 11.71
N SER A 186 3.61 -21.36 12.45
CA SER A 186 3.85 -21.64 13.87
C SER A 186 2.77 -21.05 14.78
N THR A 187 2.24 -21.90 15.67
CA THR A 187 1.11 -21.67 16.59
C THR A 187 1.39 -20.96 17.94
N PRO A 188 2.56 -21.09 18.63
CA PRO A 188 2.60 -21.12 20.10
C PRO A 188 2.40 -19.78 20.81
N TYR A 189 2.35 -18.66 20.08
CA TYR A 189 2.23 -17.31 20.65
C TYR A 189 1.19 -16.41 19.96
N LYS A 190 0.31 -16.98 19.13
CA LYS A 190 -0.56 -16.21 18.24
C LYS A 190 -2.02 -16.31 18.64
N GLY A 191 -2.70 -15.15 18.65
CA GLY A 191 -4.08 -15.03 19.12
C GLY A 191 -5.15 -15.18 18.03
N VAL A 192 -4.77 -15.23 16.74
CA VAL A 192 -5.71 -15.32 15.62
C VAL A 192 -5.30 -16.46 14.68
N CYS A 193 -6.28 -17.27 14.28
CA CYS A 193 -6.19 -18.26 13.22
C CYS A 193 -7.08 -17.83 12.05
N LEU A 194 -6.55 -17.86 10.84
CA LEU A 194 -7.30 -17.77 9.59
C LEU A 194 -7.41 -19.19 9.04
N PHE A 195 -8.62 -19.77 9.07
CA PHE A 195 -8.88 -21.15 8.66
C PHE A 195 -9.44 -21.21 7.24
N PHE A 196 -8.87 -22.08 6.40
CA PHE A 196 -9.21 -22.28 5.00
C PHE A 196 -9.89 -23.66 4.83
N PRO A 197 -11.23 -23.73 4.75
CA PRO A 197 -11.95 -25.00 4.78
C PRO A 197 -11.65 -25.93 3.60
N GLN A 198 -11.39 -25.37 2.42
CA GLN A 198 -11.12 -26.08 1.16
C GLN A 198 -9.92 -27.03 1.24
N HIS A 199 -8.89 -26.67 2.02
CA HIS A 199 -7.65 -27.43 2.19
C HIS A 199 -7.40 -27.89 3.63
N GLU A 200 -8.38 -27.69 4.53
CA GLU A 200 -8.27 -27.86 5.99
C GLU A 200 -7.02 -27.19 6.61
N ALA A 201 -6.60 -26.06 6.07
CA ALA A 201 -5.34 -25.38 6.41
C ALA A 201 -5.53 -24.18 7.35
N ASP A 202 -4.54 -23.93 8.21
CA ASP A 202 -4.53 -22.84 9.21
C ASP A 202 -3.37 -21.85 8.94
N LEU A 203 -3.63 -20.55 8.76
CA LEU A 203 -2.63 -19.49 8.83
C LEU A 203 -2.75 -18.74 10.15
N TRP A 204 -1.65 -18.64 10.91
CA TRP A 204 -1.70 -18.00 12.23
C TRP A 204 -1.15 -16.57 12.18
N ALA A 205 -1.76 -15.65 12.93
CA ALA A 205 -1.28 -14.29 13.09
C ALA A 205 -1.44 -13.74 14.53
N ASP A 206 -0.66 -12.73 14.87
CA ASP A 206 -0.88 -11.95 16.09
C ASP A 206 -2.01 -10.91 15.87
N SER A 207 -2.88 -10.78 16.87
CA SER A 207 -4.02 -9.84 16.84
C SER A 207 -3.53 -8.39 16.72
N SER A 208 -2.47 -8.02 17.46
CA SER A 208 -1.94 -6.65 17.43
C SER A 208 -1.27 -6.33 16.09
N PHE A 209 -0.65 -7.32 15.45
CA PHE A 209 -0.12 -7.22 14.09
C PHE A 209 -1.23 -6.96 13.08
N LEU A 210 -2.27 -7.81 13.02
CA LEU A 210 -3.38 -7.62 12.08
C LEU A 210 -4.08 -6.26 12.28
N THR A 211 -4.36 -5.90 13.54
CA THR A 211 -4.99 -4.63 13.94
C THR A 211 -4.19 -3.38 13.51
N ARG A 212 -2.86 -3.46 13.47
CA ARG A 212 -2.01 -2.35 12.99
C ARG A 212 -1.85 -2.34 11.47
N SER A 213 -2.02 -3.49 10.82
CA SER A 213 -1.69 -3.68 9.40
C SER A 213 -2.87 -3.46 8.45
N SER A 214 -4.10 -3.43 8.97
CA SER A 214 -5.33 -3.28 8.16
C SER A 214 -6.46 -2.64 8.98
N PRO A 215 -7.15 -1.61 8.46
CA PRO A 215 -8.38 -1.07 9.04
C PRO A 215 -9.49 -2.12 9.18
N TYR A 216 -9.67 -2.98 8.17
CA TYR A 216 -10.60 -4.10 8.20
C TYR A 216 -10.36 -5.00 9.42
N PHE A 217 -9.12 -5.47 9.62
CA PHE A 217 -8.79 -6.31 10.78
C PHE A 217 -8.92 -5.57 12.11
N LYS A 218 -8.64 -4.26 12.16
CA LYS A 218 -8.87 -3.43 13.36
C LYS A 218 -10.35 -3.43 13.76
N THR A 219 -11.25 -3.28 12.79
CA THR A 219 -12.70 -3.31 13.01
C THR A 219 -13.19 -4.72 13.37
N LEU A 220 -12.79 -5.73 12.59
CA LEU A 220 -13.17 -7.13 12.78
C LEU A 220 -12.73 -7.67 14.15
N LEU A 221 -11.52 -7.34 14.61
CA LEU A 221 -10.97 -7.87 15.87
C LEU A 221 -11.41 -7.09 17.11
N ALA A 222 -11.87 -5.84 16.96
CA ALA A 222 -12.38 -5.00 18.05
C ALA A 222 -13.85 -5.27 18.41
N SER A 223 -14.64 -5.81 17.47
CA SER A 223 -16.07 -6.09 17.62
C SER A 223 -16.34 -7.58 17.86
N GLU A 224 -17.55 -7.90 18.32
CA GLU A 224 -18.09 -9.26 18.48
C GLU A 224 -18.77 -9.73 17.16
N PHE A 225 -18.07 -9.58 16.02
CA PHE A 225 -18.59 -10.06 14.73
C PHE A 225 -18.78 -11.58 14.72
N ALA A 226 -19.89 -12.03 14.11
CA ALA A 226 -20.27 -13.45 14.06
C ALA A 226 -19.25 -14.35 13.32
N GLU A 227 -18.42 -13.76 12.46
CA GLU A 227 -17.31 -14.40 11.75
C GLU A 227 -16.17 -14.86 12.69
N VAL A 228 -16.04 -14.24 13.86
CA VAL A 228 -14.90 -14.37 14.76
C VAL A 228 -15.22 -15.31 15.93
N VAL A 229 -14.93 -16.60 15.78
CA VAL A 229 -15.23 -17.60 16.81
C VAL A 229 -14.11 -17.65 17.85
N THR A 230 -14.42 -17.43 19.13
CA THR A 230 -13.45 -17.65 20.22
C THR A 230 -13.39 -19.14 20.56
N VAL A 231 -12.24 -19.78 20.32
CA VAL A 231 -12.01 -21.20 20.58
C VAL A 231 -11.32 -21.40 21.94
N PRO A 232 -11.92 -22.13 22.91
CA PRO A 232 -11.34 -22.33 24.24
C PRO A 232 -10.35 -23.51 24.31
N SER A 233 -9.37 -23.42 25.22
CA SER A 233 -8.19 -24.31 25.35
C SER A 233 -8.43 -25.75 25.84
N LYS A 234 -9.67 -26.24 25.88
CA LYS A 234 -10.04 -27.44 26.68
C LYS A 234 -10.86 -28.50 25.95
N ARG A 235 -10.74 -28.63 24.62
CA ARG A 235 -11.41 -29.72 23.90
C ARG A 235 -10.52 -30.34 22.82
N ALA A 236 -10.14 -31.60 23.04
CA ALA A 236 -9.75 -32.49 21.95
C ALA A 236 -10.92 -32.55 20.95
N ARG A 237 -10.77 -31.87 19.81
CA ARG A 237 -11.85 -31.71 18.84
C ARG A 237 -11.74 -32.79 17.77
N THR A 238 -12.50 -33.86 17.94
CA THR A 238 -12.95 -34.70 16.82
C THR A 238 -13.80 -33.85 15.87
N ARG A 239 -13.16 -33.18 14.90
CA ARG A 239 -13.81 -32.28 13.93
C ARG A 239 -14.52 -33.10 12.84
N ARG A 240 -15.55 -33.87 13.22
CA ARG A 240 -16.48 -34.55 12.32
C ARG A 240 -17.90 -34.17 12.71
N GLY A 241 -18.59 -33.35 11.90
CA GLY A 241 -20.02 -33.06 12.07
C GLY A 241 -20.40 -32.17 13.26
N SER A 242 -19.82 -30.96 13.36
CA SER A 242 -20.40 -29.89 14.17
C SER A 242 -20.53 -28.63 13.33
N SER A 243 -21.61 -28.60 12.56
CA SER A 243 -22.23 -27.38 12.05
C SER A 243 -22.68 -26.56 13.25
N ILE A 244 -22.00 -25.45 13.49
CA ILE A 244 -22.59 -24.28 14.13
C ILE A 244 -22.88 -23.37 12.94
N ASP A 245 -24.13 -22.96 12.79
CA ASP A 245 -24.55 -22.07 11.73
C ASP A 245 -23.86 -20.71 11.94
N ILE A 246 -22.83 -20.46 11.14
CA ILE A 246 -22.18 -19.15 11.07
C ILE A 246 -22.86 -18.41 9.93
N VAL A 247 -23.41 -17.24 10.22
CA VAL A 247 -23.94 -16.34 9.20
C VAL A 247 -22.78 -15.89 8.33
N ILE A 248 -22.81 -16.33 7.08
CA ILE A 248 -21.88 -15.91 6.03
C ILE A 248 -22.26 -14.48 5.65
N VAL A 249 -21.38 -13.52 5.94
CA VAL A 249 -21.46 -12.17 5.34
C VAL A 249 -20.29 -12.03 4.38
N ASP A 250 -20.45 -12.68 3.24
CA ASP A 250 -19.60 -12.47 2.08
C ASP A 250 -20.58 -12.12 0.97
N ASP A 251 -20.90 -10.81 0.92
CA ASP A 251 -22.04 -10.17 0.24
C ASP A 251 -22.26 -10.68 -1.19
N ASP A 252 -23.50 -10.58 -1.67
CA ASP A 252 -24.15 -11.33 -2.78
C ASP A 252 -23.34 -11.40 -4.10
N TRP A 253 -22.23 -12.14 -4.05
CA TRP A 253 -21.22 -12.24 -5.09
C TRP A 253 -21.00 -13.69 -5.45
N LYS A 254 -21.19 -13.99 -6.74
CA LYS A 254 -21.07 -15.33 -7.30
C LYS A 254 -19.72 -15.97 -6.98
N ASP A 255 -19.77 -17.30 -6.90
CA ASP A 255 -18.67 -18.23 -6.65
C ASP A 255 -17.63 -18.16 -7.78
N SER A 256 -16.81 -17.10 -7.71
CA SER A 256 -15.84 -16.69 -8.72
C SER A 256 -14.47 -17.19 -8.31
N ASP A 257 -14.17 -18.38 -8.82
CA ASP A 257 -12.91 -19.15 -8.75
C ASP A 257 -11.69 -18.23 -8.59
N ASP A 258 -10.94 -18.42 -7.49
CA ASP A 258 -9.75 -17.62 -7.23
C ASP A 258 -8.62 -18.08 -8.18
N SER A 259 -8.04 -17.15 -8.93
CA SER A 259 -6.97 -17.46 -9.89
C SER A 259 -5.67 -18.00 -9.26
N ASP A 260 -5.59 -18.11 -7.94
CA ASP A 260 -4.53 -18.79 -7.20
C ASP A 260 -4.95 -20.15 -6.60
N ASP A 261 -6.14 -20.69 -6.89
CA ASP A 261 -6.47 -22.08 -6.53
C ASP A 261 -5.51 -23.08 -7.20
N GLU A 262 -5.05 -22.81 -8.43
CA GLU A 262 -3.95 -23.58 -9.05
C GLU A 262 -2.64 -23.44 -8.25
N THR A 263 -2.41 -22.30 -7.61
CA THR A 263 -1.22 -22.01 -6.80
C THR A 263 -1.28 -22.79 -5.48
N ASP A 264 -2.48 -22.92 -4.89
CA ASP A 264 -2.77 -23.77 -3.72
C ASP A 264 -2.56 -25.25 -4.03
N GLU A 265 -3.06 -25.77 -5.17
CA GLU A 265 -2.79 -27.16 -5.59
C GLU A 265 -1.28 -27.48 -5.63
N LEU A 266 -0.48 -26.56 -6.17
CA LEU A 266 0.97 -26.69 -6.20
C LEU A 266 1.59 -26.62 -4.81
N TYR A 267 1.12 -25.71 -3.98
CA TYR A 267 1.62 -25.52 -2.63
C TYR A 267 1.36 -26.76 -1.77
N PHE A 268 0.13 -27.27 -1.71
CA PHE A 268 -0.25 -28.42 -0.88
C PHE A 268 0.31 -29.75 -1.41
N LYS A 269 0.57 -29.85 -2.72
CA LYS A 269 1.32 -30.99 -3.28
C LYS A 269 2.78 -31.04 -2.81
N ALA A 270 3.38 -29.89 -2.47
CA ALA A 270 4.72 -29.79 -1.91
C ALA A 270 4.74 -29.78 -0.36
N HIS A 271 3.66 -29.33 0.29
CA HIS A 271 3.55 -29.12 1.73
C HIS A 271 2.24 -29.73 2.27
N SER A 272 2.29 -30.98 2.75
CA SER A 272 1.10 -31.67 3.25
C SER A 272 0.44 -30.91 4.42
N PRO A 273 -0.90 -30.71 4.43
CA PRO A 273 -1.61 -30.01 5.51
C PRO A 273 -1.33 -30.59 6.91
N SER A 274 -1.06 -31.90 7.00
CA SER A 274 -0.74 -32.59 8.25
C SER A 274 0.55 -32.15 8.96
N GLN A 275 1.40 -31.30 8.34
CA GLN A 275 2.53 -30.68 9.03
C GLN A 275 2.12 -29.55 10.03
N HIS A 276 0.83 -29.19 10.07
CA HIS A 276 0.27 -28.20 10.99
C HIS A 276 -0.26 -28.88 12.26
N GLU A 277 0.56 -29.70 12.93
CA GLU A 277 0.16 -30.40 14.15
C GLU A 277 -0.29 -29.40 15.22
N ARG A 278 -1.57 -29.48 15.63
CA ARG A 278 -2.14 -28.62 16.66
C ARG A 278 -1.68 -29.08 18.04
N ASP A 279 -0.59 -28.47 18.49
CA ASP A 279 -0.01 -28.65 19.82
C ASP A 279 -1.07 -28.48 20.93
N GLU A 280 -1.18 -29.45 21.84
CA GLU A 280 -2.32 -29.59 22.78
C GLU A 280 -2.39 -28.48 23.85
N LEU A 281 -1.38 -27.61 23.89
CA LEU A 281 -1.24 -26.48 24.82
C LEU A 281 -1.90 -25.17 24.33
N GLN A 282 -2.72 -25.22 23.26
CA GLN A 282 -3.38 -24.04 22.67
C GLN A 282 -4.14 -23.19 23.71
N ARG A 283 -3.66 -21.97 23.94
CA ARG A 283 -4.43 -20.91 24.61
C ARG A 283 -5.67 -20.56 23.77
N SER A 284 -6.65 -19.88 24.38
CA SER A 284 -7.82 -19.42 23.64
C SER A 284 -7.44 -18.46 22.50
N TYR A 285 -7.95 -18.71 21.29
CA TYR A 285 -7.70 -17.90 20.09
C TYR A 285 -8.99 -17.50 19.39
N LYS A 286 -8.90 -16.51 18.49
CA LYS A 286 -9.96 -16.11 17.56
C LYS A 286 -9.77 -16.86 16.24
N GLU A 287 -10.73 -17.69 15.81
CA GLU A 287 -10.79 -18.31 14.48
C GLU A 287 -11.62 -17.40 13.55
N ILE A 288 -11.06 -17.07 12.38
CA ILE A 288 -11.72 -16.40 11.26
C ILE A 288 -11.72 -17.38 10.11
N LYS A 289 -12.87 -17.61 9.46
CA LYS A 289 -12.95 -18.51 8.30
C LYS A 289 -12.78 -17.74 7.00
N ILE A 290 -11.94 -18.25 6.10
CA ILE A 290 -11.69 -17.69 4.78
C ILE A 290 -12.25 -18.66 3.73
N THR A 291 -13.18 -18.20 2.89
CA THR A 291 -13.91 -19.06 1.94
C THR A 291 -13.87 -18.62 0.48
N LYS A 292 -13.63 -17.34 0.17
CA LYS A 292 -13.55 -16.81 -1.21
C LYS A 292 -12.14 -16.31 -1.59
N THR A 293 -11.09 -16.83 -0.96
CA THR A 293 -9.71 -16.44 -1.27
C THR A 293 -8.75 -17.58 -0.96
N ALA A 294 -7.87 -17.89 -1.92
CA ALA A 294 -6.89 -18.96 -1.83
C ALA A 294 -5.91 -18.76 -0.66
N PHE A 295 -5.44 -19.87 -0.10
CA PHE A 295 -4.47 -19.89 1.00
C PHE A 295 -3.17 -19.19 0.62
N THR A 296 -2.66 -19.43 -0.59
CA THR A 296 -1.43 -18.81 -1.09
C THR A 296 -1.57 -17.30 -1.32
N THR A 297 -2.71 -16.82 -1.84
CA THR A 297 -3.05 -15.38 -1.90
C THR A 297 -2.95 -14.75 -0.52
N TYR A 298 -3.67 -15.31 0.45
CA TYR A 298 -3.70 -14.79 1.82
C TYR A 298 -2.33 -14.83 2.49
N ARG A 299 -1.59 -15.92 2.29
CA ARG A 299 -0.22 -16.10 2.81
C ARG A 299 0.74 -15.08 2.21
N ALA A 300 0.69 -14.82 0.90
CA ALA A 300 1.51 -13.79 0.25
C ALA A 300 1.17 -12.38 0.76
N VAL A 301 -0.11 -12.08 1.01
CA VAL A 301 -0.51 -10.79 1.58
C VAL A 301 -0.08 -10.65 3.04
N LEU A 302 -0.16 -11.71 3.85
CA LEU A 302 0.41 -11.71 5.21
C LEU A 302 1.94 -11.56 5.22
N ALA A 303 2.63 -12.11 4.22
CA ALA A 303 4.07 -11.90 4.03
C ALA A 303 4.38 -10.46 3.63
N TYR A 304 3.62 -9.88 2.70
CA TYR A 304 3.68 -8.48 2.30
C TYR A 304 3.50 -7.55 3.51
N LEU A 305 2.46 -7.76 4.33
CA LEU A 305 2.22 -6.96 5.53
C LEU A 305 3.35 -7.04 6.59
N ARG A 306 4.26 -8.01 6.49
CA ARG A 306 5.46 -8.13 7.36
C ARG A 306 6.76 -7.61 6.74
N THR A 307 6.82 -7.45 5.42
CA THR A 307 8.09 -7.27 4.69
C THR A 307 8.09 -6.18 3.62
N GLY A 308 6.90 -5.73 3.21
CA GLY A 308 6.70 -5.01 1.97
C GLY A 308 6.83 -5.87 0.70
N HIS A 309 7.31 -7.11 0.76
CA HIS A 309 7.54 -7.92 -0.44
C HIS A 309 6.32 -8.74 -0.86
N ILE A 310 5.98 -8.62 -2.14
CA ILE A 310 5.06 -9.50 -2.84
C ILE A 310 5.62 -9.80 -4.23
N ALA A 311 5.43 -11.03 -4.69
CA ALA A 311 5.78 -11.45 -6.04
C ALA A 311 4.49 -11.75 -6.80
N PHE A 312 4.31 -11.17 -7.99
CA PHE A 312 3.16 -11.44 -8.83
C PHE A 312 3.46 -12.53 -9.86
N ALA A 313 2.56 -13.49 -9.97
CA ALA A 313 2.55 -14.49 -11.03
C ALA A 313 1.88 -13.90 -12.30
N PRO A 314 2.18 -14.43 -13.50
CA PRO A 314 1.63 -13.90 -14.73
C PRO A 314 0.10 -14.09 -14.82
N LEU A 315 -0.63 -13.14 -15.43
CA LEU A 315 -2.10 -13.21 -15.58
C LEU A 315 -2.52 -14.54 -16.24
N SER A 316 -3.57 -15.18 -15.71
CA SER A 316 -4.14 -16.42 -16.27
C SER A 316 -4.63 -16.25 -17.71
N SER A 317 -5.20 -15.08 -18.03
CA SER A 317 -5.62 -14.66 -19.38
C SER A 317 -4.49 -14.53 -20.41
N THR A 318 -3.22 -14.57 -20.00
CA THR A 318 -2.07 -14.59 -20.91
C THR A 318 -1.78 -16.01 -21.44
N PHE A 319 -2.43 -17.05 -20.91
CA PHE A 319 -2.28 -18.43 -21.32
C PHE A 319 -3.52 -18.90 -22.08
N SER A 320 -3.42 -19.04 -23.41
CA SER A 320 -4.51 -19.55 -24.25
C SER A 320 -4.76 -21.04 -24.00
N ALA A 321 -6.03 -21.44 -23.98
CA ALA A 321 -6.43 -22.84 -23.88
C ALA A 321 -5.97 -23.67 -25.10
N ASP A 322 -5.91 -23.04 -26.28
CA ASP A 322 -5.47 -23.65 -27.54
C ASP A 322 -3.94 -23.58 -27.77
N ALA A 323 -3.16 -23.24 -26.73
CA ALA A 323 -1.70 -23.25 -26.85
C ALA A 323 -1.16 -24.67 -27.05
N ASP A 324 -0.09 -24.81 -27.84
CA ASP A 324 0.62 -26.09 -28.03
C ASP A 324 0.90 -26.78 -26.69
N ALA A 325 0.80 -28.11 -26.63
CA ALA A 325 1.06 -28.88 -25.41
C ALA A 325 2.50 -28.73 -24.85
N ALA A 326 3.42 -28.14 -25.63
CA ALA A 326 4.78 -27.77 -25.23
C ALA A 326 4.91 -26.33 -24.68
N ALA A 327 3.86 -25.51 -24.76
CA ALA A 327 3.86 -24.13 -24.27
C ALA A 327 3.86 -24.09 -22.73
N PRO A 328 4.56 -23.12 -22.11
CA PRO A 328 4.64 -23.04 -20.66
C PRO A 328 3.32 -22.56 -20.06
N THR A 329 2.66 -23.38 -19.24
CA THR A 329 1.46 -23.02 -18.47
C THR A 329 1.76 -22.07 -17.31
N ARG A 330 0.74 -21.42 -16.73
CA ARG A 330 0.88 -20.56 -15.54
C ARG A 330 1.50 -21.31 -14.36
N ALA A 331 0.91 -22.44 -13.96
CA ALA A 331 1.49 -23.41 -13.03
C ALA A 331 2.97 -23.77 -13.31
N SER A 332 3.40 -23.91 -14.58
CA SER A 332 4.81 -24.20 -14.90
C SER A 332 5.74 -23.03 -14.57
N ARG A 333 5.29 -21.78 -14.78
CA ARG A 333 6.06 -20.58 -14.44
C ARG A 333 6.12 -20.35 -12.92
N ILE A 334 5.03 -20.62 -12.20
CA ILE A 334 5.01 -20.60 -10.73
C ILE A 334 6.02 -21.61 -10.17
N LYS A 335 6.01 -22.86 -10.66
CA LYS A 335 7.02 -23.88 -10.29
C LYS A 335 8.45 -23.41 -10.57
N ALA A 336 8.71 -22.82 -11.72
CA ALA A 336 10.04 -22.34 -12.08
C ALA A 336 10.51 -21.21 -11.14
N ALA A 337 9.64 -20.26 -10.80
CA ALA A 337 9.94 -19.20 -9.84
C ALA A 337 10.27 -19.77 -8.45
N VAL A 338 9.41 -20.64 -7.90
CA VAL A 338 9.63 -21.28 -6.59
C VAL A 338 10.88 -22.18 -6.59
N SER A 339 11.19 -22.84 -7.71
CA SER A 339 12.42 -23.64 -7.84
C SER A 339 13.70 -22.77 -7.85
N SER A 340 13.59 -21.51 -8.30
CA SER A 340 14.72 -20.59 -8.38
C SER A 340 15.09 -19.96 -7.02
N ASP A 341 14.11 -19.69 -6.16
CA ASP A 341 14.32 -19.30 -4.76
C ASP A 341 13.21 -19.89 -3.86
N PRO A 342 13.41 -21.09 -3.29
CA PRO A 342 12.44 -21.74 -2.40
C PRO A 342 12.20 -21.01 -1.07
N SER A 343 12.95 -19.94 -0.78
CA SER A 343 12.78 -19.16 0.45
C SER A 343 11.70 -18.08 0.35
N LEU A 344 11.26 -17.75 -0.87
CA LEU A 344 10.23 -16.75 -1.14
C LEU A 344 8.81 -17.34 -1.03
N PRO A 345 7.80 -16.51 -0.73
CA PRO A 345 6.40 -16.88 -0.96
C PRO A 345 6.16 -17.29 -2.42
N TYR A 346 5.14 -18.12 -2.65
CA TYR A 346 4.71 -18.43 -4.02
C TYR A 346 4.24 -17.12 -4.69
N PRO A 347 4.62 -16.86 -5.95
CA PRO A 347 4.08 -15.71 -6.68
C PRO A 347 2.57 -15.87 -6.89
N VAL A 348 1.82 -14.80 -6.63
CA VAL A 348 0.35 -14.80 -6.60
C VAL A 348 -0.26 -13.97 -7.73
N SER A 349 -1.49 -14.29 -8.11
CA SER A 349 -2.30 -13.53 -9.05
C SER A 349 -2.46 -12.07 -8.59
N PRO A 350 -2.13 -11.07 -9.44
CA PRO A 350 -2.40 -9.66 -9.12
C PRO A 350 -3.92 -9.39 -9.01
N LYS A 351 -4.76 -10.20 -9.64
CA LYS A 351 -6.23 -10.09 -9.59
C LYS A 351 -6.78 -10.53 -8.23
N SER A 352 -6.36 -11.70 -7.77
CA SER A 352 -6.74 -12.26 -6.45
C SER A 352 -6.17 -11.41 -5.33
N THR A 353 -4.92 -10.98 -5.47
CA THR A 353 -4.29 -10.03 -4.55
C THR A 353 -5.06 -8.70 -4.51
N PHE A 354 -5.48 -8.15 -5.66
CA PHE A 354 -6.27 -6.91 -5.70
C PHE A 354 -7.62 -7.06 -4.98
N ARG A 355 -8.35 -8.16 -5.21
CA ARG A 355 -9.60 -8.49 -4.48
C ARG A 355 -9.37 -8.50 -2.97
N LEU A 356 -8.34 -9.22 -2.51
CA LEU A 356 -8.02 -9.29 -1.08
C LEU A 356 -7.52 -7.94 -0.53
N ALA A 357 -6.75 -7.18 -1.30
CA ALA A 357 -6.27 -5.85 -0.92
C ALA A 357 -7.42 -4.82 -0.87
N HIS A 358 -8.48 -5.01 -1.63
CA HIS A 358 -9.73 -4.24 -1.51
C HIS A 358 -10.46 -4.59 -0.22
N LEU A 359 -10.71 -5.88 0.04
CA LEU A 359 -11.36 -6.37 1.28
C LEU A 359 -10.62 -5.92 2.54
N LEU A 360 -9.29 -6.00 2.56
CA LEU A 360 -8.45 -5.65 3.71
C LEU A 360 -8.11 -4.15 3.81
N GLU A 361 -8.67 -3.31 2.94
CA GLU A 361 -8.44 -1.85 2.88
C GLU A 361 -6.95 -1.45 2.72
N LEU A 362 -6.22 -2.20 1.88
CA LEU A 362 -4.78 -2.05 1.64
C LEU A 362 -4.49 -1.25 0.36
N GLY A 363 -4.71 0.07 0.39
CA GLY A 363 -4.59 0.95 -0.78
C GLY A 363 -3.28 0.81 -1.57
N GLU A 364 -2.12 0.80 -0.91
CA GLU A 364 -0.82 0.63 -1.59
C GLU A 364 -0.68 -0.74 -2.27
N LEU A 365 -1.26 -1.79 -1.69
CA LEU A 365 -1.25 -3.11 -2.32
C LEU A 365 -2.17 -3.14 -3.55
N GLN A 366 -3.30 -2.42 -3.52
CA GLN A 366 -4.15 -2.23 -4.70
C GLN A 366 -3.38 -1.50 -5.82
N HIS A 367 -2.65 -0.42 -5.50
CA HIS A 367 -1.81 0.29 -6.47
C HIS A 367 -0.76 -0.62 -7.12
N LEU A 368 -0.07 -1.45 -6.32
CA LEU A 368 0.91 -2.42 -6.82
C LEU A 368 0.28 -3.46 -7.77
N CYS A 369 -0.92 -3.95 -7.46
CA CYS A 369 -1.65 -4.86 -8.33
C CYS A 369 -2.07 -4.20 -9.65
N LEU A 370 -2.52 -2.94 -9.62
CA LEU A 370 -2.90 -2.18 -10.82
C LEU A 370 -1.68 -1.84 -11.70
N ALA A 371 -0.55 -1.50 -11.09
CA ALA A 371 0.71 -1.31 -11.81
C ALA A 371 1.21 -2.61 -12.47
N ASN A 372 1.04 -3.75 -11.78
CA ASN A 372 1.39 -5.06 -12.30
C ASN A 372 0.42 -5.54 -13.41
N LEU A 373 -0.88 -5.25 -13.28
CA LEU A 373 -1.86 -5.45 -14.37
C LEU A 373 -1.43 -4.66 -15.62
N SER A 374 -1.17 -3.37 -15.46
CA SER A 374 -0.79 -2.48 -16.58
C SER A 374 0.46 -2.95 -17.33
N SER A 375 1.46 -3.52 -16.63
CA SER A 375 2.67 -4.04 -17.28
C SER A 375 2.50 -5.43 -17.92
N GLN A 376 1.40 -6.13 -17.65
CA GLN A 376 1.08 -7.45 -18.21
C GLN A 376 0.00 -7.43 -19.29
N LEU A 377 -0.71 -6.32 -19.49
CA LEU A 377 -1.76 -6.22 -20.51
C LEU A 377 -1.18 -6.36 -21.93
N THR A 378 -1.84 -7.19 -22.73
CA THR A 378 -1.53 -7.45 -24.14
C THR A 378 -2.79 -7.39 -24.98
N ILE A 379 -2.61 -7.26 -26.31
CA ILE A 379 -3.70 -7.22 -27.30
C ILE A 379 -4.66 -8.44 -27.19
N ASN A 380 -4.12 -9.61 -26.81
CA ASN A 380 -4.89 -10.85 -26.69
C ASN A 380 -5.49 -11.05 -25.30
N CYS A 381 -4.78 -10.70 -24.21
CA CYS A 381 -5.31 -10.92 -22.85
C CYS A 381 -6.29 -9.83 -22.37
N ALA A 382 -6.17 -8.58 -22.87
CA ALA A 382 -6.98 -7.46 -22.43
C ALA A 382 -8.51 -7.66 -22.56
N PRO A 383 -9.07 -8.31 -23.61
CA PRO A 383 -10.50 -8.63 -23.67
C PRO A 383 -10.98 -9.53 -22.52
N TYR A 384 -10.22 -10.55 -22.13
CA TYR A 384 -10.57 -11.43 -21.02
C TYR A 384 -10.54 -10.68 -19.69
N GLU A 385 -9.57 -9.77 -19.49
CA GLU A 385 -9.52 -8.92 -18.30
C GLU A 385 -10.65 -7.89 -18.27
N LEU A 386 -11.01 -7.30 -19.42
CA LEU A 386 -12.05 -6.28 -19.56
C LEU A 386 -13.42 -6.80 -19.16
N PHE A 387 -13.71 -8.05 -19.53
CA PHE A 387 -14.97 -8.73 -19.20
C PHE A 387 -14.85 -9.72 -18.04
N SER A 388 -13.79 -9.61 -17.23
CA SER A 388 -13.67 -10.39 -16.01
C SER A 388 -14.56 -9.82 -14.89
N ASP A 389 -14.99 -10.69 -13.99
CA ASP A 389 -15.69 -10.35 -12.74
C ASP A 389 -15.02 -9.22 -11.95
N THR A 390 -13.68 -9.12 -12.02
CA THR A 390 -12.91 -8.03 -11.37
C THR A 390 -13.14 -6.68 -12.06
N SER A 391 -13.29 -6.64 -13.39
CA SER A 391 -13.70 -5.42 -14.10
C SER A 391 -15.18 -5.08 -13.86
N VAL A 392 -16.05 -6.07 -13.69
CA VAL A 392 -17.45 -5.84 -13.29
C VAL A 392 -17.52 -5.21 -11.90
N CYS A 393 -16.75 -5.71 -10.95
CA CYS A 393 -16.85 -5.33 -9.54
C CYS A 393 -16.04 -4.08 -9.14
N TYR A 394 -14.92 -3.78 -9.81
CA TYR A 394 -13.97 -2.77 -9.36
C TYR A 394 -13.59 -1.76 -10.45
N ASP A 395 -14.11 -0.54 -10.30
CA ASP A 395 -13.89 0.57 -11.24
C ASP A 395 -12.41 0.90 -11.48
N ALA A 396 -11.57 0.82 -10.44
CA ALA A 396 -10.14 1.08 -10.56
C ALA A 396 -9.43 0.05 -11.45
N TRP A 397 -9.81 -1.23 -11.36
CA TRP A 397 -9.32 -2.30 -12.22
C TRP A 397 -9.83 -2.11 -13.65
N ARG A 398 -11.15 -1.96 -13.81
CA ARG A 398 -11.80 -1.76 -15.11
C ARG A 398 -11.22 -0.56 -15.87
N LYS A 399 -10.93 0.55 -15.17
CA LYS A 399 -10.35 1.75 -15.78
C LYS A 399 -9.01 1.46 -16.47
N ILE A 400 -8.10 0.72 -15.81
CA ILE A 400 -6.78 0.39 -16.38
C ILE A 400 -6.92 -0.43 -17.66
N VAL A 401 -7.82 -1.43 -17.66
CA VAL A 401 -8.06 -2.26 -18.84
C VAL A 401 -8.75 -1.46 -19.96
N LEU A 402 -9.75 -0.64 -19.63
CA LEU A 402 -10.43 0.24 -20.59
C LEU A 402 -9.47 1.23 -21.25
N ASP A 403 -8.59 1.87 -20.49
CA ASP A 403 -7.59 2.80 -21.03
C ASP A 403 -6.68 2.07 -22.04
N PHE A 404 -6.16 0.89 -21.69
CA PHE A 404 -5.36 0.07 -22.60
C PHE A 404 -6.12 -0.36 -23.87
N VAL A 405 -7.38 -0.78 -23.74
CA VAL A 405 -8.23 -1.21 -24.87
C VAL A 405 -8.61 -0.03 -25.76
N VAL A 406 -8.82 1.16 -25.20
CA VAL A 406 -9.10 2.39 -25.97
C VAL A 406 -7.83 2.93 -26.63
N ASP A 407 -6.65 2.71 -26.05
CA ASP A 407 -5.35 3.03 -26.65
C ASP A 407 -4.96 2.10 -27.80
N ASN A 408 -5.30 0.81 -27.70
CA ASN A 408 -4.96 -0.21 -28.68
C ASN A 408 -6.18 -0.70 -29.50
N CYS A 409 -7.23 0.12 -29.58
CA CYS A 409 -8.58 -0.23 -30.07
C CYS A 409 -8.57 -1.15 -31.30
N ASP A 410 -7.93 -0.73 -32.38
CA ASP A 410 -8.03 -1.42 -33.67
C ASP A 410 -7.38 -2.82 -33.59
N ALA A 411 -6.20 -2.90 -32.97
CA ALA A 411 -5.48 -4.16 -32.74
C ALA A 411 -6.23 -5.09 -31.77
N VAL A 412 -6.83 -4.56 -30.70
CA VAL A 412 -7.63 -5.35 -29.75
C VAL A 412 -8.89 -5.87 -30.43
N THR A 413 -9.63 -5.06 -31.18
CA THR A 413 -10.86 -5.52 -31.85
C THR A 413 -10.63 -6.52 -32.97
N ALA A 414 -9.40 -6.62 -33.48
CA ALA A 414 -8.98 -7.64 -34.44
C ALA A 414 -8.43 -8.92 -33.79
N SER A 415 -8.32 -8.99 -32.46
CA SER A 415 -7.68 -10.10 -31.76
C SER A 415 -8.60 -11.29 -31.51
N ASP A 416 -8.02 -12.49 -31.42
CA ASP A 416 -8.75 -13.73 -31.14
C ASP A 416 -9.47 -13.67 -29.79
N GLY A 417 -8.82 -13.09 -28.78
CA GLY A 417 -9.43 -12.89 -27.46
C GLY A 417 -10.64 -11.97 -27.49
N TRP A 418 -10.65 -10.94 -28.37
CA TRP A 418 -11.82 -10.10 -28.55
C TRP A 418 -12.95 -10.86 -29.26
N ASN A 419 -12.62 -11.64 -30.29
CA ASN A 419 -13.59 -12.47 -31.00
C ASN A 419 -14.24 -13.51 -30.07
N GLU A 420 -13.46 -14.17 -29.20
CA GLU A 420 -13.97 -15.14 -28.23
C GLU A 420 -14.88 -14.48 -27.19
N MET A 421 -14.44 -13.39 -26.57
CA MET A 421 -15.24 -12.70 -25.54
C MET A 421 -16.50 -12.05 -26.13
N MET A 422 -16.47 -11.59 -27.37
CA MET A 422 -17.68 -11.17 -28.10
C MET A 422 -18.61 -12.32 -28.45
N ALA A 423 -18.11 -13.53 -28.68
CA ALA A 423 -18.94 -14.71 -28.85
C ALA A 423 -19.63 -15.12 -27.53
N LYS A 424 -18.90 -15.07 -26.40
CA LYS A 424 -19.45 -15.27 -25.05
C LYS A 424 -20.52 -14.22 -24.69
N LEU A 425 -20.26 -12.94 -24.96
CA LEU A 425 -21.23 -11.86 -24.72
C LEU A 425 -22.52 -12.07 -25.54
N LYS A 426 -22.42 -12.45 -26.82
CA LYS A 426 -23.59 -12.76 -27.67
C LYS A 426 -24.42 -13.95 -27.17
N ARG A 427 -23.84 -14.85 -26.38
CA ARG A 427 -24.53 -15.97 -25.72
C ARG A 427 -25.05 -15.61 -24.31
N ASN A 428 -24.87 -14.37 -23.86
CA ASN A 428 -25.18 -13.89 -22.51
C ASN A 428 -24.44 -14.67 -21.40
N GLU A 429 -23.23 -15.17 -21.69
CA GLU A 429 -22.39 -15.92 -20.74
C GLU A 429 -21.59 -15.02 -19.79
N ILE A 430 -21.65 -13.69 -19.98
CA ILE A 430 -20.91 -12.69 -19.20
C ILE A 430 -21.93 -11.75 -18.55
N GLU A 431 -22.16 -11.95 -17.25
CA GLU A 431 -23.00 -11.06 -16.45
C GLU A 431 -22.28 -9.73 -16.20
N GLY A 432 -23.03 -8.64 -16.01
CA GLY A 432 -22.43 -7.32 -15.79
C GLY A 432 -21.67 -6.71 -16.97
N ALA A 433 -21.66 -7.34 -18.15
CA ALA A 433 -20.94 -6.84 -19.32
C ALA A 433 -21.54 -5.55 -19.93
N THR A 434 -22.84 -5.29 -19.74
CA THR A 434 -23.54 -4.17 -20.38
C THR A 434 -22.99 -2.79 -19.97
N PRO A 435 -22.82 -2.46 -18.68
CA PRO A 435 -22.14 -1.21 -18.27
C PRO A 435 -20.73 -1.06 -18.86
N ILE A 436 -19.95 -2.15 -18.90
CA ILE A 436 -18.58 -2.16 -19.45
C ILE A 436 -18.58 -1.81 -20.94
N MET A 437 -19.53 -2.36 -21.70
CA MET A 437 -19.70 -2.03 -23.12
C MET A 437 -20.11 -0.59 -23.34
N VAL A 438 -21.03 -0.05 -22.53
CA VAL A 438 -21.45 1.36 -22.60
C VAL A 438 -20.26 2.28 -22.33
N GLU A 439 -19.51 2.04 -21.25
CA GLU A 439 -18.33 2.84 -20.88
C GLU A 439 -17.24 2.79 -21.97
N LEU A 440 -17.04 1.62 -22.62
CA LEU A 440 -16.13 1.49 -23.76
C LEU A 440 -16.60 2.30 -24.98
N PHE A 441 -17.89 2.33 -25.27
CA PHE A 441 -18.43 3.15 -26.37
C PHE A 441 -18.25 4.65 -26.08
N GLU A 442 -18.60 5.11 -24.89
CA GLU A 442 -18.47 6.52 -24.47
C GLU A 442 -17.01 6.99 -24.58
N ARG A 443 -16.05 6.21 -24.06
CA ARG A 443 -14.61 6.54 -24.17
C ARG A 443 -14.11 6.55 -25.61
N LYS A 444 -14.60 5.67 -26.50
CA LYS A 444 -14.25 5.67 -27.92
C LYS A 444 -14.77 6.90 -28.67
N VAL A 445 -16.00 7.35 -28.38
CA VAL A 445 -16.57 8.58 -28.97
C VAL A 445 -15.73 9.79 -28.57
N LEU A 446 -15.51 10.00 -27.26
CA LEU A 446 -14.72 11.13 -26.74
C LEU A 446 -13.31 11.19 -27.32
N LYS A 447 -12.64 10.03 -27.49
CA LYS A 447 -11.31 9.96 -28.09
C LYS A 447 -11.32 10.26 -29.59
N THR A 448 -12.39 9.91 -30.30
CA THR A 448 -12.56 10.25 -31.71
C THR A 448 -12.73 11.76 -31.89
N ASP A 449 -13.57 12.38 -31.05
CA ASP A 449 -13.78 13.83 -31.06
C ASP A 449 -12.49 14.59 -30.70
N CYS A 450 -11.72 14.12 -29.71
CA CYS A 450 -10.42 14.70 -29.39
C CYS A 450 -9.39 14.58 -30.53
N ARG A 451 -9.39 13.46 -31.27
CA ARG A 451 -8.55 13.30 -32.48
C ARG A 451 -8.99 14.25 -33.60
N ILE A 452 -10.29 14.47 -33.79
CA ILE A 452 -10.83 15.43 -34.76
C ILE A 452 -10.43 16.86 -34.38
N LEU A 453 -10.62 17.25 -33.11
CA LEU A 453 -10.22 18.57 -32.60
C LEU A 453 -8.70 18.80 -32.76
N HIS A 454 -7.86 17.81 -32.43
CA HIS A 454 -6.43 17.90 -32.63
C HIS A 454 -6.05 18.01 -34.12
N ALA A 455 -6.72 17.27 -35.02
CA ALA A 455 -6.50 17.36 -36.45
C ALA A 455 -6.91 18.73 -37.05
N LEU A 456 -7.98 19.34 -36.52
CA LEU A 456 -8.42 20.68 -36.89
C LEU A 456 -7.47 21.78 -36.37
N LEU A 457 -6.89 21.60 -35.19
CA LEU A 457 -5.93 22.54 -34.58
C LEU A 457 -4.51 22.46 -35.19
N VAL A 458 -4.18 21.40 -35.93
CA VAL A 458 -2.85 21.15 -36.51
C VAL A 458 -2.80 21.42 -38.03
N GLN A 459 -3.85 21.98 -38.63
CA GLN A 459 -3.77 22.42 -40.04
C GLN A 459 -2.86 23.66 -40.18
N PRO A 460 -1.86 23.64 -41.09
CA PRO A 460 -0.97 24.79 -41.30
C PRO A 460 -1.71 25.93 -42.00
N SER A 461 -1.66 27.11 -41.38
CA SER A 461 -2.24 28.36 -41.89
C SER A 461 -1.66 28.71 -43.28
N SER A 462 -2.42 28.39 -44.33
CA SER A 462 -2.06 28.74 -45.72
C SER A 462 -2.30 30.23 -45.94
N THR A 463 -1.30 31.05 -45.64
CA THR A 463 -1.36 32.50 -45.81
C THR A 463 -1.19 32.87 -47.28
N HIS A 464 -2.26 33.44 -47.87
CA HIS A 464 -2.16 34.18 -49.12
C HIS A 464 -1.14 35.31 -48.98
N HIS A 465 -0.15 35.37 -49.89
CA HIS A 465 0.63 36.58 -50.11
C HIS A 465 0.24 37.22 -51.46
N PHE A 466 -0.05 38.51 -51.43
CA PHE A 466 -0.45 39.32 -52.58
C PHE A 466 0.36 40.62 -52.56
N SER A 467 0.87 41.07 -53.72
CA SER A 467 1.68 42.30 -53.93
C SER A 467 3.07 42.31 -53.23
N GLN A 468 4.13 43.04 -53.64
CA GLN A 468 4.58 43.77 -54.85
C GLN A 468 6.11 44.09 -54.63
N PHE A 469 6.96 44.63 -55.51
CA PHE A 469 6.89 45.22 -56.87
C PHE A 469 8.32 45.14 -57.49
N ASP A 470 8.46 45.25 -58.83
CA ASP A 470 9.52 45.94 -59.64
C ASP A 470 11.04 45.97 -59.25
N SER A 471 12.02 46.01 -60.17
CA SER A 471 12.07 45.97 -61.66
C SER A 471 13.52 45.75 -62.18
N ALA A 472 13.66 45.56 -63.50
CA ALA A 472 14.89 45.57 -64.34
C ALA A 472 15.90 44.41 -64.15
N TYR A 473 16.27 43.64 -65.19
CA TYR A 473 16.89 44.11 -66.44
C TYR A 473 16.59 43.22 -67.67
N LEU A 474 16.61 43.83 -68.86
CA LEU A 474 16.56 43.15 -70.17
C LEU A 474 17.96 42.69 -70.62
N ALA A 475 18.08 41.56 -71.33
CA ALA A 475 18.18 41.53 -72.82
C ALA A 475 18.91 40.29 -73.42
N PHE A 476 18.52 39.93 -74.66
CA PHE A 476 19.15 39.01 -75.64
C PHE A 476 19.30 37.50 -75.27
N SER A 477 19.27 36.52 -76.20
CA SER A 477 18.65 36.42 -77.55
C SER A 477 18.78 35.00 -78.11
N SER A 478 17.79 34.57 -78.93
CA SER A 478 17.91 33.65 -80.10
C SER A 478 18.69 32.32 -80.02
N ALA A 479 17.97 31.20 -80.07
CA ALA A 479 18.03 30.16 -81.12
C ALA A 479 17.24 28.92 -80.67
N GLY A 480 16.35 28.31 -81.46
CA GLY A 480 15.82 28.65 -82.79
C GLY A 480 14.58 27.81 -83.10
#